data_AF-A0A1C4LRN3-F1
#
_entry.id   AF-A0A1C4LRN3-F1
#
_cell.length_a   1.000
_cell.length_b   1.000
_cell.length_c   1.000
_cell.angle_alpha   90.00
_cell.angle_beta   90.00
_cell.angle_gamma   90.00
#
_symmetry.space_group_name_H-M   'P 1'
#
loop_
_entity.id
_entity.type
_entity.pdbx_description
1 polymer ?
#
loop_
_entity_poly.entity_id
_entity_poly.type
_entity_poly.pdbx_seq_one_letter_code
_entity_poly.pdbx_strand_id
1 'polypeptide(L)' 'MNTSRTAVRPMPLDPAQRRIALGMVLGGVVGLVWLGAMLYTLVSWIF' A
#
# COMPACT_ATOMS: atom_id res chain seq x y z
N MET A 1 36.68 -20.94 -2.10
CA MET A 1 35.24 -20.59 -2.16
C MET A 1 34.96 -19.49 -1.14
N ASN A 2 35.09 -18.23 -1.54
CA ASN A 2 34.72 -17.09 -0.71
C ASN A 2 33.29 -16.70 -1.12
N THR A 3 32.32 -17.26 -0.42
CA THR A 3 30.91 -16.94 -0.59
C THR A 3 30.74 -15.48 -0.20
N SER A 4 30.71 -14.61 -1.20
CA SER A 4 30.20 -13.24 -1.13
C SER A 4 28.79 -13.30 -0.56
N ARG A 5 28.72 -13.32 0.76
CA ARG A 5 27.52 -13.13 1.56
C ARG A 5 27.19 -11.65 1.35
N THR A 6 26.46 -11.38 0.28
CA THR A 6 25.66 -10.17 0.12
C THR A 6 24.72 -10.13 1.30
N ALA A 7 25.25 -9.65 2.43
CA ALA A 7 24.46 -9.19 3.54
C ALA A 7 23.56 -8.13 2.92
N VAL A 8 22.30 -8.51 2.70
CA VAL A 8 21.21 -7.59 2.44
C VAL A 8 21.19 -6.68 3.65
N ARG A 9 22.00 -5.63 3.60
CA ARG A 9 22.00 -4.57 4.57
C ARG A 9 20.62 -3.94 4.37
N PRO A 10 19.68 -4.04 5.31
CA PRO A 10 18.49 -3.22 5.21
C PRO A 10 19.00 -1.79 5.25
N MET A 11 19.05 -1.15 4.07
CA MET A 11 19.28 0.27 3.95
C MET A 11 18.31 0.93 4.94
N PRO A 12 18.77 1.80 5.85
CA PRO A 12 17.85 2.46 6.77
C PRO A 12 16.82 3.17 5.91
N LEU A 13 15.59 2.66 5.92
CA LEU A 13 14.47 3.25 5.19
C LEU A 13 14.32 4.67 5.72
N ASP A 14 14.61 5.65 4.86
CA ASP A 14 14.47 7.05 5.21
C ASP A 14 13.06 7.28 5.78
N PRO A 15 12.92 8.00 6.91
CA PRO A 15 11.62 8.24 7.52
C PRO A 15 10.64 8.90 6.55
N ALA A 16 11.14 9.65 5.56
CA ALA A 16 10.38 10.19 4.44
C ALA A 16 9.79 9.09 3.54
N GLN A 17 10.59 8.08 3.16
CA GLN A 17 10.16 6.97 2.32
C GLN A 17 9.08 6.13 3.02
N ARG A 18 9.20 5.93 4.34
CA ARG A 18 8.19 5.24 5.14
C ARG A 18 6.86 6.01 5.19
N ARG A 19 6.91 7.34 5.32
CA ARG A 19 5.70 8.19 5.29
C ARG A 19 5.01 8.13 3.93
N ILE A 20 5.77 8.16 2.84
CA ILE A 20 5.23 8.04 1.48
C ILE A 20 4.57 6.68 1.27
N ALA A 21 5.24 5.59 1.68
CA ALA A 21 4.70 4.25 1.58
C ALA A 21 3.39 4.10 2.38
N LEU A 22 3.36 4.63 3.62
CA LEU A 22 2.13 4.65 4.43
C LEU A 22 1.03 5.48 3.78
N GLY A 23 1.35 6.65 3.23
CA GLY A 23 0.39 7.49 2.52
C GLY A 23 -0.21 6.79 1.29
N MET A 24 0.62 6.06 0.53
CA MET A 24 0.16 5.27 -0.62
C MET A 24 -0.76 4.12 -0.18
N VAL A 25 -0.41 3.40 0.89
CA VAL A 25 -1.23 2.31 1.43
C VAL A 25 -2.57 2.85 1.93
N LEU A 26 -2.55 3.93 2.73
CA LEU A 26 -3.76 4.55 3.26
C LEU A 26 -4.65 5.09 2.13
N GLY A 27 -4.07 5.77 1.14
CA GLY A 27 -4.79 6.26 -0.03
C GLY A 27 -5.43 5.12 -0.83
N GLY A 28 -4.71 4.01 -1.01
CA GLY A 28 -5.23 2.81 -1.66
C GLY A 28 -6.40 2.18 -0.90
N VAL A 29 -6.28 2.02 0.42
CA VAL A 29 -7.35 1.49 1.28
C VAL A 29 -8.59 2.40 1.23
N VAL A 30 -8.42 3.71 1.34
CA VAL A 30 -9.52 4.68 1.26
C VAL A 30 -10.20 4.62 -0.11
N GLY A 31 -9.43 4.54 -1.19
CA GLY A 31 -9.96 4.39 -2.55
C GLY A 31 -10.76 3.10 -2.73
N LEU A 32 -10.28 1.97 -2.20
CA LEU A 32 -11.00 0.69 -2.24
C LEU A 32 -12.30 0.72 -1.45
N VAL A 33 -12.30 1.32 -0.25
CA VAL A 33 -13.51 1.50 0.56
C VAL A 33 -14.53 2.37 -0.17
N TRP A 34 -14.07 3.48 -0.75
CA TRP A 34 -14.94 4.37 -1.53
C TRP A 34 -15.53 3.66 -2.76
N LEU A 35 -14.71 2.91 -3.50
CA LEU A 35 -15.16 2.13 -4.65
C LEU A 35 -16.21 1.08 -4.23
N GLY A 36 -15.97 0.37 -3.12
CA GLY A 36 -16.92 -0.58 -2.56
C GLY A 36 -18.25 0.07 -2.18
N ALA A 37 -18.22 1.24 -1.54
CA ALA A 37 -19.42 2.00 -1.19
C ALA A 37 -20.18 2.50 -2.42
N MET A 38 -19.46 2.97 -3.44
CA MET A 38 -20.05 3.40 -4.72
C MET A 38 -20.74 2.23 -5.41
N LEU A 39 -20.08 1.07 -5.49
CA LEU A 39 -20.65 -0.15 -6.06
C LEU A 39 -21.86 -0.65 -5.27
N TYR A 40 -21.78 -0.66 -3.94
CA TYR A 40 -22.90 -1.03 -3.07
C TYR A 40 -24.12 -0.14 -3.34
N THR A 41 -23.91 1.18 -3.41
CA THR A 41 -24.97 2.12 -3.74
C THR A 41 -25.53 1.82 -5.13
N LEU A 42 -24.68 1.63 -6.14
CA LEU A 42 -25.13 1.33 -7.50
C LEU A 42 -25.97 0.05 -7.57
N VAL A 43 -25.53 -1.01 -6.89
CA VAL A 43 -26.25 -2.29 -6.79
C VAL A 43 -27.57 -2.11 -6.06
N SER A 44 -27.59 -1.35 -4.95
CA SER A 44 -28.81 -1.05 -4.19
C SER A 44 -29.86 -0.27 -4.97
N TRP A 45 -29.49 0.38 -6.07
CA TRP A 45 -30.44 1.09 -6.93
C TRP A 45 -30.92 0.24 -8.10
N ILE A 46 -30.20 -0.85 -8.41
CA ILE A 46 -30.58 -1.80 -9.46
C ILE A 46 -31.62 -2.82 -8.95
N PHE A 47 -31.56 -3.17 -7.67
CA PHE A 47 -32.53 -4.04 -6.98
C PHE A 47 -33.63 -3.22 -6.29
#